data_AF-A0A2V9VHQ4-F1
#
_entry.id   AF-A0A2V9VHQ4-F1
#
_cell.length_a   1.000
_cell.length_b   1.000
_cell.length_c   1.000
_cell.angle_alpha   90.00
_cell.angle_beta   90.00
_cell.angle_gamma   90.00
#
_symmetry.space_group_name_H-M   'P 1'
#
loop_
_entity.id
_entity.type
_entity.pdbx_description
1 polymer ?
#
loop_
_entity_poly.entity_id
_entity_poly.type
_entity_poly.pdbx_seq_one_letter_code
_entity_poly.pdbx_strand_id
1 'polypeptide(L)'
;MGAVPPNDQNIWRVVIFGTVTVMLLLQFIAVLQLGLLGRGCVDLVREWWARAGGRLLVTMISWLVVFGIVIFGPLAVRLLLGKGAVGGSVNIAAAMAWIASILAGIPASKSEKSGVEKIIPGQKADSKFTLAGLLKSPRALQIIAKVAPYVFAAGLLIILSTVIHVLMGWFLLRSETITLWTPANFPAAHLPADVVKNLYWQILSKGTSNWEYVLAAPLGLIALAGILSWRVDVNDFSMHHFYRNRLVRCYLGASNAARRPQSFTGFDPKDDVALGELKDGYPGPYPILNAALNATHGGELGFQERKAKSFVFTPLYCGYDLGSRSGNPPAGSYLPTALGRKDKLGSNQGISLGTAMAISGAAASPNMGHYTSPATAFFMTLFDVRLGWWMGNPRRWKTWKSPGPRLGLVYLLSELVAESNEESNYVYLSDGGHFENLAIYELVKRRCRLIMACDSGADGAYSCADLMGVIEKCRTDFGVDIKISVSDIKPQSGQCVSVKNYTIGDIYYGPDPADRGMLIYVKASLPVDDVKAPLAARLAAGVRSYAEEHPDFPHQSTADQWFNEVQFESYRALGEYIATAARQDIEAKITLALNGGVAPEAAASAAGT
;
A
#
# COMPACT_ATOMS: atom_id res chain seq x y z
N MET A 1 -1.53 -32.40 -45.23
CA MET A 1 -0.93 -32.00 -43.94
C MET A 1 0.56 -32.22 -44.02
N GLY A 2 1.36 -31.15 -44.09
CA GLY A 2 2.82 -31.28 -44.04
C GLY A 2 3.25 -31.75 -42.65
N ALA A 3 4.12 -32.75 -42.59
CA ALA A 3 4.70 -33.21 -41.34
C ALA A 3 5.45 -32.05 -40.67
N VAL A 4 5.21 -31.85 -39.37
CA VAL A 4 5.99 -30.93 -38.53
C VAL A 4 7.43 -31.39 -38.57
N PRO A 5 8.42 -30.52 -38.86
CA PRO A 5 9.82 -30.91 -38.72
C PRO A 5 10.05 -31.40 -37.28
N PRO A 6 10.53 -32.63 -37.06
CA PRO A 6 10.71 -33.21 -35.72
C PRO A 6 11.72 -32.46 -34.83
N ASN A 7 12.34 -31.39 -35.34
CA ASN A 7 13.42 -30.65 -34.69
C ASN A 7 12.94 -29.48 -33.80
N ASP A 8 11.75 -28.91 -34.01
CA ASP A 8 11.38 -27.65 -33.36
C ASP A 8 10.95 -27.80 -31.90
N GLN A 9 10.37 -28.94 -31.53
CA GLN A 9 10.04 -29.25 -30.12
C GLN A 9 11.31 -29.36 -29.26
N ASN A 10 12.37 -29.92 -29.85
CA ASN A 10 13.63 -30.13 -29.15
C ASN A 10 14.35 -28.79 -28.94
N ILE A 11 14.25 -27.85 -29.88
CA ILE A 11 14.83 -26.51 -29.74
C ILE A 11 14.27 -25.81 -28.48
N TRP A 12 12.96 -25.80 -28.29
CA TRP A 12 12.36 -25.15 -27.11
C TRP A 12 12.71 -25.84 -25.79
N ARG A 13 12.83 -27.18 -25.79
CA ARG A 13 13.34 -27.92 -24.62
C ARG A 13 14.79 -27.57 -24.32
N VAL A 14 15.63 -27.39 -25.34
CA VAL A 14 17.02 -26.95 -25.19
C VAL A 14 17.10 -25.51 -24.69
N VAL A 15 16.24 -24.60 -25.17
CA VAL A 15 16.21 -23.21 -24.66
C VAL A 15 15.82 -23.13 -23.19
N ILE A 16 14.86 -23.96 -22.75
CA ILE A 16 14.39 -23.95 -21.36
C ILE A 16 15.39 -24.66 -20.44
N PHE A 17 15.70 -25.92 -20.74
CA PHE A 17 16.52 -26.75 -19.85
C PHE A 17 18.01 -26.61 -20.13
N GLY A 18 18.43 -26.50 -21.40
CA GLY A 18 19.83 -26.37 -21.78
C GLY A 18 20.45 -25.07 -21.25
N THR A 19 19.76 -23.94 -21.35
CA THR A 19 20.22 -22.66 -20.75
C THR A 19 20.50 -22.81 -19.25
N VAL A 20 19.59 -23.46 -18.53
CA VAL A 20 19.73 -23.67 -17.08
C VAL A 20 20.85 -24.66 -16.78
N THR A 21 21.00 -25.73 -17.55
CA THR A 21 22.11 -26.67 -17.41
C THR A 21 23.46 -25.97 -17.60
N VAL A 22 23.59 -25.09 -18.61
CA VAL A 22 24.83 -24.31 -18.81
C VAL A 22 25.10 -23.37 -17.64
N MET A 23 24.08 -22.67 -17.13
CA MET A 23 24.23 -21.78 -15.97
C MET A 23 24.56 -22.57 -14.69
N LEU A 24 23.97 -23.75 -14.47
CA LEU A 24 24.30 -24.64 -13.37
C LEU A 24 25.73 -25.14 -13.45
N LEU A 25 26.22 -25.47 -14.65
CA LEU A 25 27.62 -25.85 -14.87
C LEU A 25 28.57 -24.70 -14.52
N LEU A 26 28.27 -23.47 -14.95
CA LEU A 26 29.05 -22.28 -14.58
C LEU A 26 29.05 -22.06 -13.06
N GLN A 27 27.91 -22.21 -12.42
CA GLN A 27 27.79 -22.10 -10.97
C GLN A 27 28.57 -23.19 -10.24
N PHE A 28 28.52 -24.42 -10.73
CA PHE A 28 29.30 -25.54 -10.20
C PHE A 28 30.79 -25.27 -10.31
N ILE A 29 31.27 -24.76 -11.46
CA ILE A 29 32.68 -24.37 -11.65
C ILE A 29 33.08 -23.29 -10.63
N ALA A 30 32.25 -22.26 -10.42
CA ALA A 30 32.53 -21.20 -9.46
C ALA A 30 32.59 -21.73 -8.01
N VAL A 31 31.67 -22.61 -7.62
CA VAL A 31 31.67 -23.26 -6.30
C VAL A 31 32.89 -24.17 -6.13
N LEU A 32 33.26 -24.92 -7.17
CA LEU A 32 34.45 -25.78 -7.17
C LEU A 32 35.73 -24.95 -7.01
N GLN A 33 35.86 -23.84 -7.73
CA GLN A 33 37.00 -22.93 -7.60
C GLN A 33 37.13 -22.35 -6.18
N LEU A 34 36.01 -21.94 -5.56
CA LEU A 34 36.00 -21.48 -4.17
C LEU A 34 36.39 -22.60 -3.19
N GLY A 35 35.92 -23.82 -3.44
CA GLY A 35 36.30 -25.00 -2.65
C GLY A 35 37.80 -25.31 -2.76
N LEU A 36 38.37 -25.21 -3.96
CA LEU A 36 39.80 -25.45 -4.23
C LEU A 36 40.71 -24.36 -3.63
N LEU A 37 40.26 -23.10 -3.63
CA LEU A 37 40.96 -22.00 -2.94
C LEU A 37 41.03 -22.20 -1.41
N GLY A 38 40.13 -23.03 -0.87
CA GLY A 38 40.18 -23.50 0.51
C GLY A 38 40.28 -22.37 1.53
N ARG A 39 41.19 -22.51 2.50
CA ARG A 39 41.40 -21.54 3.59
C ARG A 39 42.05 -20.22 3.15
N GLY A 40 42.50 -20.11 1.89
CA GLY A 40 43.12 -18.89 1.36
C GLY A 40 42.13 -17.85 0.81
N CYS A 41 40.84 -18.19 0.75
CA CYS A 41 39.81 -17.29 0.24
C CYS A 41 39.38 -16.31 1.35
N VAL A 42 39.52 -15.00 1.07
CA VAL A 42 39.05 -13.94 1.97
C VAL A 42 37.53 -14.02 2.10
N ASP A 43 36.99 -13.83 3.30
CA ASP A 43 35.55 -13.89 3.57
C ASP A 43 34.72 -12.99 2.63
N LEU A 44 35.27 -11.84 2.24
CA LEU A 44 34.66 -10.91 1.28
C LEU A 44 34.42 -11.57 -0.10
N VAL A 45 35.39 -12.33 -0.59
CA VAL A 45 35.29 -13.03 -1.88
C VAL A 45 34.25 -14.14 -1.79
N ARG A 46 34.25 -14.91 -0.70
CA ARG A 46 33.24 -15.95 -0.44
C ARG A 46 31.83 -15.38 -0.40
N GLU A 47 31.62 -14.27 0.31
CA GLU A 47 30.33 -13.59 0.42
C GLU A 47 29.85 -13.07 -0.95
N TRP A 48 30.73 -12.45 -1.73
CA TRP A 48 30.38 -11.95 -3.06
C TRP A 48 29.90 -13.07 -3.97
N TRP A 49 30.65 -14.18 -4.04
CA TRP A 49 30.28 -15.33 -4.87
C TRP A 49 29.05 -16.07 -4.36
N ALA A 50 28.84 -16.16 -3.05
CA ALA A 50 27.62 -16.72 -2.48
C ALA A 50 26.38 -15.90 -2.90
N ARG A 51 26.46 -14.56 -2.83
CA ARG A 51 25.38 -13.68 -3.30
C ARG A 51 25.16 -13.77 -4.81
N ALA A 52 26.24 -13.80 -5.59
CA ALA A 52 26.16 -13.95 -7.04
C ALA A 52 25.51 -15.29 -7.43
N GLY A 53 25.92 -16.40 -6.79
CA GLY A 53 25.34 -17.72 -6.99
C GLY A 53 23.87 -17.80 -6.57
N GLY A 54 23.49 -17.15 -5.46
CA GLY A 54 22.09 -17.05 -5.05
C GLY A 54 21.23 -16.31 -6.09
N ARG A 55 21.69 -15.17 -6.61
CA ARG A 55 20.98 -14.42 -7.68
C ARG A 55 20.89 -15.20 -8.98
N LEU A 56 21.95 -15.91 -9.35
CA LEU A 56 21.95 -16.77 -10.54
C LEU A 56 20.95 -17.92 -10.38
N LEU A 57 20.88 -18.55 -9.21
CA LEU A 57 19.90 -19.60 -8.91
C LEU A 57 18.46 -19.11 -9.03
N VAL A 58 18.15 -17.93 -8.45
CA VAL A 58 16.84 -17.30 -8.61
C VAL A 58 16.54 -17.06 -10.10
N THR A 59 17.50 -16.53 -10.86
CA THR A 59 17.35 -16.29 -12.30
C THR A 59 17.07 -17.59 -13.07
N MET A 60 17.77 -18.68 -12.76
CA MET A 60 17.55 -19.99 -13.37
C MET A 60 16.16 -20.55 -13.07
N ILE A 61 15.71 -20.48 -11.82
CA ILE A 61 14.36 -20.90 -11.43
C ILE A 61 13.31 -20.04 -12.14
N SER A 62 13.47 -18.72 -12.15
CA SER A 62 12.59 -17.81 -12.87
C SER A 62 12.55 -18.10 -14.37
N TRP A 63 13.70 -18.41 -14.99
CA TRP A 63 13.77 -18.80 -16.41
C TRP A 63 12.96 -20.07 -16.69
N LEU A 64 13.18 -21.13 -15.89
CA LEU A 64 12.42 -22.39 -16.03
C LEU A 64 10.92 -22.16 -15.89
N VAL A 65 10.51 -21.41 -14.87
CA VAL A 65 9.09 -21.16 -14.58
C VAL A 65 8.47 -20.31 -15.69
N VAL A 66 9.06 -19.17 -16.03
CA VAL A 66 8.49 -18.24 -17.02
C VAL A 66 8.46 -18.86 -18.40
N PHE A 67 9.59 -19.36 -18.92
CA PHE A 67 9.60 -19.96 -20.26
C PHE A 67 8.84 -21.29 -20.31
N GLY A 68 8.86 -22.08 -19.23
CA GLY A 68 8.05 -23.28 -19.11
C GLY A 68 6.55 -22.98 -19.21
N ILE A 69 6.08 -21.97 -18.48
CA ILE A 69 4.68 -21.52 -18.52
C ILE A 69 4.34 -20.92 -19.89
N VAL A 70 5.20 -20.04 -20.43
CA VAL A 70 4.91 -19.36 -21.70
C VAL A 70 4.84 -20.38 -22.85
N ILE A 71 5.79 -21.32 -22.95
CA ILE A 71 5.77 -22.29 -24.03
C ILE A 71 4.73 -23.38 -23.77
N PHE A 72 4.78 -24.08 -22.65
CA PHE A 72 3.91 -25.25 -22.45
C PHE A 72 2.52 -24.93 -21.89
N GLY A 73 2.29 -23.72 -21.38
CA GLY A 73 1.02 -23.29 -20.79
C GLY A 73 -0.18 -23.38 -21.75
N PRO A 74 -0.12 -22.82 -22.98
CA PRO A 74 -1.24 -22.92 -23.92
C PRO A 74 -1.55 -24.36 -24.32
N LEU A 75 -0.51 -25.20 -24.47
CA LEU A 75 -0.70 -26.63 -24.73
C LEU A 75 -1.39 -27.32 -23.55
N ALA A 76 -0.98 -27.02 -22.31
CA ALA A 76 -1.62 -27.53 -21.11
C ALA A 76 -3.09 -27.10 -21.03
N VAL A 77 -3.40 -25.82 -21.28
CA VAL A 77 -4.79 -25.30 -21.34
C VAL A 77 -5.60 -26.09 -22.35
N ARG A 78 -5.09 -26.27 -23.57
CA ARG A 78 -5.81 -26.98 -24.62
C ARG A 78 -6.06 -28.45 -24.28
N LEU A 79 -5.10 -29.11 -23.63
CA LEU A 79 -5.24 -30.50 -23.19
C LEU A 79 -6.23 -30.62 -22.02
N LEU A 80 -6.26 -29.66 -21.09
CA LEU A 80 -7.21 -29.64 -19.97
C LEU A 80 -8.66 -29.39 -20.43
N LEU A 81 -8.84 -28.54 -21.45
CA LEU A 81 -10.15 -28.30 -22.08
C LEU A 81 -10.67 -29.52 -22.85
N GLY A 82 -9.80 -30.44 -23.26
CA GLY A 82 -10.20 -31.67 -23.92
C GLY A 82 -10.58 -32.77 -22.94
N LYS A 83 -11.87 -33.16 -22.94
CA LYS A 83 -12.39 -34.26 -22.11
C LYS A 83 -11.63 -35.57 -22.38
N GLY A 84 -10.60 -35.85 -21.59
CA GLY A 84 -9.91 -37.13 -21.40
C GLY A 84 -9.72 -37.42 -19.91
N ALA A 85 -9.02 -38.50 -19.54
CA ALA A 85 -8.90 -39.05 -18.17
C ALA A 85 -8.46 -38.09 -17.04
N VAL A 86 -8.09 -36.84 -17.36
CA VAL A 86 -7.65 -35.79 -16.42
C VAL A 86 -8.64 -34.60 -16.33
N GLY A 87 -9.64 -34.49 -17.23
CA GLY A 87 -10.44 -33.27 -17.45
C GLY A 87 -11.93 -33.33 -17.10
N GLY A 88 -12.40 -34.35 -16.38
CA GLY A 88 -13.84 -34.60 -16.18
C GLY A 88 -14.62 -33.55 -15.39
N SER A 89 -13.96 -32.77 -14.52
CA SER A 89 -14.62 -31.85 -13.57
C SER A 89 -13.90 -30.53 -13.33
N VAL A 90 -12.77 -30.28 -14.01
CA VAL A 90 -11.82 -29.21 -13.65
C VAL A 90 -12.05 -27.89 -14.41
N ASN A 91 -12.80 -27.89 -15.51
CA ASN A 91 -12.75 -26.78 -16.48
C ASN A 91 -13.43 -25.46 -16.08
N ILE A 92 -14.48 -25.50 -15.27
CA ILE A 92 -15.09 -24.27 -14.73
C ILE A 92 -14.61 -24.06 -13.29
N ALA A 93 -14.45 -25.15 -12.52
CA ALA A 93 -14.03 -25.07 -11.13
C ALA A 93 -12.61 -24.52 -10.95
N ALA A 94 -11.64 -24.82 -11.82
CA ALA A 94 -10.28 -24.27 -11.70
C ALA A 94 -10.20 -22.80 -12.12
N ALA A 95 -10.89 -22.40 -13.19
CA ALA A 95 -11.00 -21.00 -13.59
C ALA A 95 -11.79 -20.18 -12.54
N MET A 96 -12.88 -20.73 -12.02
CA MET A 96 -13.66 -20.13 -10.93
C MET A 96 -12.92 -20.15 -9.60
N ALA A 97 -12.08 -21.15 -9.30
CA ALA A 97 -11.23 -21.17 -8.11
C ALA A 97 -10.07 -20.17 -8.23
N TRP A 98 -9.52 -19.99 -9.44
CA TRP A 98 -8.55 -18.94 -9.73
C TRP A 98 -9.21 -17.55 -9.57
N ILE A 99 -10.39 -17.32 -10.13
CA ILE A 99 -11.17 -16.08 -9.93
C ILE A 99 -11.60 -15.90 -8.46
N ALA A 100 -12.00 -16.96 -7.77
CA ALA A 100 -12.35 -16.90 -6.35
C ALA A 100 -11.13 -16.58 -5.48
N SER A 101 -9.92 -17.02 -5.86
CA SER A 101 -8.68 -16.63 -5.17
C SER A 101 -8.37 -15.13 -5.31
N ILE A 102 -8.80 -14.50 -6.42
CA ILE A 102 -8.73 -13.05 -6.63
C ILE A 102 -9.72 -12.33 -5.69
N LEU A 103 -10.97 -12.79 -5.65
CA LEU A 103 -12.02 -12.18 -4.83
C LEU A 103 -11.79 -12.38 -3.32
N ALA A 104 -11.17 -13.49 -2.91
CA ALA A 104 -10.85 -13.76 -1.50
C ALA A 104 -9.57 -13.05 -1.01
N GLY A 105 -8.63 -12.72 -1.90
CA GLY A 105 -7.39 -12.02 -1.53
C GLY A 105 -7.60 -10.55 -1.12
N ILE A 106 -8.58 -9.87 -1.72
CA ILE A 106 -8.84 -8.44 -1.50
C ILE A 106 -9.36 -8.17 -0.07
N PRO A 107 -10.36 -8.88 0.47
CA PRO A 107 -10.81 -8.71 1.86
C PRO A 107 -9.81 -9.26 2.88
N ALA A 108 -9.13 -10.38 2.57
CA ALA A 108 -8.17 -11.01 3.48
C ALA A 108 -6.94 -10.14 3.74
N SER A 109 -6.53 -9.32 2.78
CA SER A 109 -5.44 -8.34 2.96
C SER A 109 -5.80 -7.15 3.85
N LYS A 110 -7.11 -6.91 4.08
CA LYS A 110 -7.63 -5.81 4.91
C LYS A 110 -8.03 -6.25 6.32
N SER A 111 -8.00 -7.54 6.62
CA SER A 111 -8.40 -8.08 7.92
C SER A 111 -7.18 -8.27 8.82
N GLU A 112 -6.77 -7.20 9.49
CA GLU A 112 -5.96 -7.29 10.72
C GLU A 112 -6.86 -7.67 11.90
N LYS A 113 -7.41 -8.89 11.89
CA LYS A 113 -7.96 -9.51 13.09
C LYS A 113 -7.02 -10.63 13.53
N SER A 114 -5.93 -10.29 14.20
CA SER A 114 -5.22 -11.24 15.07
C SER A 114 -5.96 -11.36 16.40
N GLY A 115 -7.14 -11.97 16.37
CA GLY A 115 -7.88 -12.40 17.54
C GLY A 115 -7.84 -13.92 17.63
N VAL A 116 -7.21 -14.46 18.67
CA VAL A 116 -7.31 -15.88 19.01
C VAL A 116 -8.75 -16.14 19.42
N GLU A 117 -9.55 -16.68 18.52
CA GLU A 117 -10.91 -17.12 18.83
C GLU A 117 -10.84 -18.40 19.67
N LYS A 118 -11.45 -18.35 20.87
CA LYS A 118 -11.57 -19.50 21.78
C LYS A 118 -12.40 -20.59 21.11
N ILE A 119 -11.77 -21.73 20.83
CA ILE A 119 -12.45 -22.94 20.38
C ILE A 119 -13.33 -23.45 21.53
N ILE A 120 -14.65 -23.36 21.37
CA ILE A 120 -15.62 -24.11 22.18
C ILE A 120 -15.64 -25.55 21.63
N PRO A 121 -15.31 -26.58 22.43
CA PRO A 121 -15.25 -27.95 21.93
C PRO A 121 -16.65 -28.54 21.86
N GLY A 122 -17.17 -28.79 20.65
CA GLY A 122 -18.43 -29.51 20.52
C GLY A 122 -19.12 -29.44 19.17
N GLN A 123 -18.46 -29.78 18.06
CA GLN A 123 -19.18 -30.18 16.84
C GLN A 123 -18.34 -31.17 16.03
N LYS A 124 -18.88 -32.38 15.84
CA LYS A 124 -18.30 -33.42 14.98
C LYS A 124 -18.31 -32.92 13.53
N ALA A 125 -17.14 -32.82 12.91
CA ALA A 125 -16.98 -32.42 11.53
C ALA A 125 -17.05 -33.65 10.60
N ASP A 126 -18.07 -33.67 9.74
CA ASP A 126 -18.12 -34.58 8.60
C ASP A 126 -17.10 -34.17 7.53
N SER A 127 -16.30 -35.13 7.09
CA SER A 127 -15.11 -34.96 6.26
C SER A 127 -15.42 -34.80 4.76
N LYS A 128 -16.03 -33.68 4.37
CA LYS A 128 -16.02 -33.21 2.96
C LYS A 128 -15.28 -31.88 2.85
N PHE A 129 -14.11 -31.92 2.20
CA PHE A 129 -13.32 -30.74 1.85
C PHE A 129 -14.18 -29.78 1.01
N THR A 130 -14.62 -28.68 1.61
CA THR A 130 -15.40 -27.63 0.97
C THR A 130 -14.58 -26.35 0.97
N LEU A 131 -14.46 -25.69 -0.19
CA LEU A 131 -13.69 -24.44 -0.37
C LEU A 131 -14.11 -23.35 0.64
N ALA A 132 -15.38 -23.35 1.05
CA ALA A 132 -15.94 -22.45 2.06
C ALA A 132 -15.40 -22.69 3.49
N GLY A 133 -14.96 -23.90 3.83
CA GLY A 133 -14.33 -24.21 5.12
C GLY A 133 -12.87 -23.73 5.19
N LEU A 134 -12.16 -23.74 4.05
CA LEU A 134 -10.80 -23.23 3.94
C LEU A 134 -10.75 -21.69 4.15
N LEU A 135 -11.78 -20.98 3.67
CA LEU A 135 -11.92 -19.52 3.82
C LEU A 135 -12.30 -19.08 5.25
N LYS A 136 -12.63 -20.00 6.16
CA LYS A 136 -12.97 -19.69 7.56
C LYS A 136 -11.78 -19.80 8.53
N SER A 137 -10.66 -20.39 8.12
CA SER A 137 -9.47 -20.50 8.99
C SER A 137 -8.56 -19.27 8.84
N PRO A 138 -8.23 -18.55 9.94
CA PRO A 138 -7.34 -17.39 9.89
C PRO A 138 -5.95 -17.72 9.32
N ARG A 139 -5.42 -18.92 9.62
CA ARG A 139 -4.13 -19.38 9.10
C ARG A 139 -4.18 -19.70 7.61
N ALA A 140 -5.26 -20.30 7.14
CA ALA A 140 -5.44 -20.59 5.72
C ALA A 140 -5.60 -19.30 4.91
N LEU A 141 -6.37 -18.32 5.42
CA LEU A 141 -6.49 -16.99 4.81
C LEU A 141 -5.14 -16.27 4.70
N GLN A 142 -4.29 -16.34 5.73
CA GLN A 142 -2.93 -15.77 5.68
C GLN A 142 -2.04 -16.46 4.62
N ILE A 143 -2.10 -17.79 4.51
CA ILE A 143 -1.33 -18.52 3.48
C ILE A 143 -1.86 -18.19 2.08
N ILE A 144 -3.18 -18.16 1.91
CA ILE A 144 -3.82 -17.80 0.64
C ILE A 144 -3.41 -16.38 0.25
N ALA A 145 -3.45 -15.41 1.16
CA ALA A 145 -3.03 -14.03 0.88
C ALA A 145 -1.55 -13.94 0.44
N LYS A 146 -0.66 -14.77 1.01
CA LYS A 146 0.76 -14.81 0.60
C LYS A 146 0.99 -15.47 -0.76
N VAL A 147 0.19 -16.47 -1.13
CA VAL A 147 0.41 -17.29 -2.33
C VAL A 147 -0.41 -16.83 -3.54
N ALA A 148 -1.58 -16.23 -3.33
CA ALA A 148 -2.52 -15.82 -4.37
C ALA A 148 -1.91 -14.94 -5.50
N PRO A 149 -1.02 -13.97 -5.22
CA PRO A 149 -0.39 -13.15 -6.26
C PRO A 149 0.48 -13.96 -7.22
N TYR A 150 1.23 -14.94 -6.71
CA TYR A 150 2.07 -15.79 -7.57
C TYR A 150 1.23 -16.71 -8.45
N VAL A 151 0.14 -17.26 -7.88
CA VAL A 151 -0.84 -18.05 -8.63
C VAL A 151 -1.56 -17.21 -9.69
N PHE A 152 -1.86 -15.96 -9.37
CA PHE A 152 -2.42 -15.01 -10.32
C PHE A 152 -1.43 -14.67 -11.44
N ALA A 153 -0.18 -14.31 -11.12
CA ALA A 153 0.84 -14.01 -12.11
C ALA A 153 1.05 -15.19 -13.06
N ALA A 154 1.12 -16.42 -12.53
CA ALA A 154 1.19 -17.64 -13.34
C ALA A 154 -0.03 -17.81 -14.25
N GLY A 155 -1.25 -17.64 -13.72
CA GLY A 155 -2.49 -17.72 -14.50
C GLY A 155 -2.58 -16.64 -15.59
N LEU A 156 -2.18 -15.41 -15.28
CA LEU A 156 -2.12 -14.31 -16.24
C LEU A 156 -1.11 -14.61 -17.35
N LEU A 157 0.07 -15.13 -17.02
CA LEU A 157 1.06 -15.56 -18.02
C LEU A 157 0.52 -16.68 -18.93
N ILE A 158 -0.23 -17.64 -18.38
CA ILE A 158 -0.89 -18.70 -19.16
C ILE A 158 -1.92 -18.10 -20.13
N ILE A 159 -2.77 -17.19 -19.65
CA ILE A 159 -3.78 -16.52 -20.48
C ILE A 159 -3.13 -15.70 -21.59
N LEU A 160 -2.18 -14.82 -21.23
CA LEU A 160 -1.47 -13.98 -22.20
C LEU A 160 -0.73 -14.83 -23.23
N SER A 161 -0.03 -15.89 -22.80
CA SER A 161 0.63 -16.80 -23.72
C SER A 161 -0.38 -17.50 -24.65
N THR A 162 -1.53 -17.93 -24.11
CA THR A 162 -2.58 -18.58 -24.91
C THR A 162 -3.17 -17.61 -25.95
N VAL A 163 -3.45 -16.37 -25.55
CA VAL A 163 -3.92 -15.32 -26.46
C VAL A 163 -2.89 -15.05 -27.55
N ILE A 164 -1.61 -14.92 -27.20
CA ILE A 164 -0.53 -14.72 -28.17
C ILE A 164 -0.45 -15.90 -29.14
N HIS A 165 -0.53 -17.14 -28.64
CA HIS A 165 -0.51 -18.35 -29.48
C HIS A 165 -1.69 -18.38 -30.46
N VAL A 166 -2.89 -18.06 -29.99
CA VAL A 166 -4.11 -17.96 -30.83
C VAL A 166 -3.99 -16.84 -31.86
N LEU A 167 -3.56 -15.63 -31.47
CA LEU A 167 -3.41 -14.50 -32.38
C LEU A 167 -2.35 -14.76 -33.45
N MET A 168 -1.18 -15.26 -33.03
CA MET A 168 -0.10 -15.64 -33.95
C MET A 168 -0.58 -16.69 -34.95
N GLY A 169 -1.30 -17.72 -34.49
CA GLY A 169 -1.93 -18.70 -35.34
C GLY A 169 -3.00 -18.11 -36.26
N TRP A 170 -3.85 -17.20 -35.77
CA TRP A 170 -4.90 -16.55 -36.55
C TRP A 170 -4.36 -15.78 -37.75
N PHE A 171 -3.21 -15.13 -37.60
CA PHE A 171 -2.56 -14.36 -38.66
C PHE A 171 -1.68 -15.22 -39.59
N LEU A 172 -1.00 -16.25 -39.07
CA LEU A 172 -0.03 -17.04 -39.85
C LEU A 172 -0.57 -18.38 -40.37
N LEU A 173 -1.46 -19.04 -39.62
CA LEU A 173 -2.03 -20.38 -39.87
C LEU A 173 -3.49 -20.46 -39.41
N ARG A 174 -4.36 -19.67 -40.08
CA ARG A 174 -5.77 -19.49 -39.67
C ARG A 174 -6.54 -20.81 -39.59
N SER A 175 -6.40 -21.68 -40.59
CA SER A 175 -7.11 -22.97 -40.65
C SER A 175 -6.79 -23.87 -39.47
N GLU A 176 -5.50 -24.06 -39.20
CA GLU A 176 -4.96 -24.90 -38.14
C GLU A 176 -5.36 -24.36 -36.76
N THR A 177 -5.36 -23.04 -36.63
CA THR A 177 -5.77 -22.34 -35.41
C THR A 177 -7.25 -22.52 -35.13
N ILE A 178 -8.11 -22.36 -36.15
CA ILE A 178 -9.54 -22.64 -36.03
C ILE A 178 -9.75 -24.10 -35.65
N THR A 179 -9.09 -25.06 -36.31
CA THR A 179 -9.20 -26.47 -35.95
C THR A 179 -8.80 -26.71 -34.48
N LEU A 180 -7.68 -26.14 -34.03
CA LEU A 180 -7.16 -26.33 -32.68
C LEU A 180 -8.04 -25.69 -31.59
N TRP A 181 -8.50 -24.46 -31.80
CA TRP A 181 -9.11 -23.62 -30.77
C TRP A 181 -10.64 -23.49 -30.86
N THR A 182 -11.29 -24.14 -31.83
CA THR A 182 -12.77 -24.18 -31.87
C THR A 182 -13.33 -25.04 -30.72
N PRO A 183 -14.26 -24.51 -29.89
CA PRO A 183 -14.81 -25.24 -28.75
C PRO A 183 -15.41 -26.62 -29.08
N ALA A 184 -16.03 -26.75 -30.25
CA ALA A 184 -16.60 -28.02 -30.72
C ALA A 184 -15.53 -29.14 -30.85
N ASN A 185 -14.27 -28.77 -31.10
CA ASN A 185 -13.18 -29.72 -31.25
C ASN A 185 -12.42 -29.98 -29.94
N PHE A 186 -12.84 -29.39 -28.82
CA PHE A 186 -12.18 -29.62 -27.54
C PHE A 186 -12.24 -31.08 -27.07
N PRO A 187 -13.40 -31.77 -27.09
CA PRO A 187 -13.48 -33.16 -26.65
C PRO A 187 -12.47 -34.07 -27.36
N ALA A 188 -11.84 -34.98 -26.61
CA ALA A 188 -10.82 -35.89 -27.15
C ALA A 188 -11.37 -36.81 -28.25
N ALA A 189 -12.69 -37.00 -28.32
CA ALA A 189 -13.39 -37.71 -29.39
C ALA A 189 -13.30 -37.01 -30.76
N HIS A 190 -13.07 -35.69 -30.80
CA HIS A 190 -12.98 -34.91 -32.03
C HIS A 190 -11.54 -34.62 -32.48
N LEU A 191 -10.61 -34.46 -31.53
CA LEU A 191 -9.19 -34.27 -31.82
C LEU A 191 -8.33 -35.12 -30.88
N PRO A 192 -7.64 -36.15 -31.38
CA PRO A 192 -6.67 -36.91 -30.61
C PRO A 192 -5.52 -36.03 -30.08
N ALA A 193 -4.94 -36.41 -28.94
CA ALA A 193 -3.89 -35.64 -28.28
C ALA A 193 -2.65 -35.39 -29.16
N ASP A 194 -2.30 -36.33 -30.04
CA ASP A 194 -1.16 -36.17 -30.94
C ASP A 194 -1.43 -35.17 -32.06
N VAL A 195 -2.68 -35.08 -32.54
CA VAL A 195 -3.11 -34.06 -33.50
C VAL A 195 -3.08 -32.68 -32.83
N VAL A 196 -3.55 -32.58 -31.58
CA VAL A 196 -3.47 -31.33 -30.78
C VAL A 196 -2.02 -30.86 -30.63
N LYS A 197 -1.10 -31.76 -30.25
CA LYS A 197 0.32 -31.43 -30.14
C LYS A 197 0.89 -30.96 -31.47
N ASN A 198 0.60 -31.68 -32.56
CA ASN A 198 1.11 -31.35 -33.89
C ASN A 198 0.63 -29.96 -34.35
N LEU A 199 -0.67 -29.67 -34.24
CA LEU A 199 -1.22 -28.36 -34.60
C LEU A 199 -0.63 -27.23 -33.74
N TYR A 200 -0.48 -27.46 -32.42
CA TYR A 200 0.14 -26.51 -31.51
C TYR A 200 1.57 -26.14 -31.96
N TRP A 201 2.41 -27.14 -32.23
CA TRP A 201 3.80 -26.93 -32.63
C TRP A 201 3.93 -26.38 -34.07
N GLN A 202 2.99 -26.67 -34.97
CA GLN A 202 2.94 -26.02 -36.30
C GLN A 202 2.74 -24.51 -36.18
N ILE A 203 1.80 -24.08 -35.33
CA ILE A 203 1.56 -22.65 -35.09
C ILE A 203 2.82 -21.99 -34.50
N LEU A 204 3.44 -22.62 -33.50
CA LEU A 204 4.63 -22.07 -32.85
C LEU A 204 5.84 -22.00 -33.80
N SER A 205 6.12 -23.07 -34.55
CA SER A 205 7.23 -23.12 -35.52
C SER A 205 7.06 -22.11 -36.66
N LYS A 206 5.82 -21.89 -37.12
CA LYS A 206 5.54 -20.85 -38.10
C LYS A 206 5.78 -19.46 -37.52
N GLY A 207 5.38 -19.24 -36.26
CA GLY A 207 5.70 -18.03 -35.50
C GLY A 207 7.20 -17.76 -35.41
N THR A 208 8.00 -18.76 -35.00
CA THR A 208 9.46 -18.62 -34.89
C THR A 208 10.14 -18.38 -36.24
N SER A 209 9.59 -18.97 -37.31
CA SER A 209 10.10 -18.73 -38.67
C SER A 209 9.79 -17.33 -39.20
N ASN A 210 8.81 -16.64 -38.60
CA ASN A 210 8.36 -15.29 -38.96
C ASN A 210 8.61 -14.34 -37.75
N TRP A 211 9.77 -14.51 -37.11
CA TRP A 211 10.12 -13.83 -35.87
C TRP A 211 10.08 -12.31 -36.00
N GLU A 212 10.32 -11.77 -37.19
CA GLU A 212 10.28 -10.35 -37.48
C GLU A 212 8.90 -9.73 -37.19
N TYR A 213 7.80 -10.40 -37.55
CA TYR A 213 6.45 -9.93 -37.25
C TYR A 213 6.10 -10.11 -35.77
N VAL A 214 6.57 -11.22 -35.18
CA VAL A 214 6.39 -11.54 -33.76
C VAL A 214 7.15 -10.55 -32.87
N LEU A 215 8.28 -9.99 -33.32
CA LEU A 215 8.99 -8.92 -32.61
C LEU A 215 8.47 -7.52 -32.94
N ALA A 216 8.06 -7.26 -34.19
CA ALA A 216 7.56 -5.95 -34.60
C ALA A 216 6.30 -5.55 -33.83
N ALA A 217 5.37 -6.49 -33.59
CA ALA A 217 4.14 -6.24 -32.85
C ALA A 217 4.38 -5.77 -31.39
N PRO A 218 5.11 -6.49 -30.52
CA PRO A 218 5.40 -6.03 -29.16
C PRO A 218 6.27 -4.78 -29.15
N LEU A 219 7.24 -4.62 -30.06
CA LEU A 219 8.02 -3.39 -30.15
C LEU A 219 7.14 -2.18 -30.52
N GLY A 220 6.19 -2.36 -31.44
CA GLY A 220 5.20 -1.35 -31.77
C GLY A 220 4.30 -0.98 -30.59
N LEU A 221 3.85 -1.97 -29.81
CA LEU A 221 3.09 -1.75 -28.59
C LEU A 221 3.91 -1.03 -27.51
N ILE A 222 5.18 -1.40 -27.33
CA ILE A 222 6.10 -0.72 -26.40
C ILE A 222 6.33 0.73 -26.85
N ALA A 223 6.51 0.98 -28.14
CA ALA A 223 6.67 2.33 -28.68
C ALA A 223 5.39 3.16 -28.47
N LEU A 224 4.22 2.59 -28.76
CA LEU A 224 2.93 3.23 -28.51
C LEU A 224 2.73 3.53 -27.02
N ALA A 225 3.01 2.56 -26.14
CA ALA A 225 2.95 2.73 -24.70
C ALA A 225 3.93 3.81 -24.22
N GLY A 226 5.13 3.88 -24.78
CA GLY A 226 6.10 4.94 -24.51
C GLY A 226 5.61 6.32 -24.93
N ILE A 227 4.99 6.44 -26.11
CA ILE A 227 4.39 7.69 -26.60
C ILE A 227 3.23 8.13 -25.72
N LEU A 228 2.32 7.21 -25.37
CA LEU A 228 1.19 7.49 -24.49
C LEU A 228 1.66 7.88 -23.09
N SER A 229 2.62 7.14 -22.53
CA SER A 229 3.23 7.44 -21.24
C SER A 229 4.02 8.75 -21.24
N TRP A 230 4.52 9.19 -22.39
CA TRP A 230 5.15 10.50 -22.53
C TRP A 230 4.13 11.63 -22.50
N ARG A 231 2.93 11.38 -23.03
CA ARG A 231 1.90 12.40 -23.17
C ARG A 231 1.00 12.55 -21.96
N VAL A 232 0.84 11.49 -21.17
CA VAL A 232 -0.04 11.47 -20.00
C VAL A 232 0.72 11.12 -18.74
N ASP A 233 0.47 11.90 -17.68
CA ASP A 233 1.07 11.69 -16.38
C ASP A 233 0.52 10.41 -15.72
N VAL A 234 1.41 9.63 -15.11
CA VAL A 234 1.02 8.43 -14.35
C VAL A 234 0.05 8.78 -13.23
N ASN A 235 0.17 9.95 -12.64
CA ASN A 235 -0.71 10.39 -11.56
C ASN A 235 -2.15 10.64 -12.04
N ASP A 236 -2.35 11.03 -13.30
CA ASP A 236 -3.68 11.40 -13.83
C ASP A 236 -4.57 10.18 -14.09
N PHE A 237 -3.97 9.03 -14.37
CA PHE A 237 -4.68 7.76 -14.60
C PHE A 237 -4.91 6.95 -13.33
N SER A 238 -4.91 7.58 -12.14
CA SER A 238 -5.11 6.89 -10.86
C SER A 238 -6.47 7.23 -10.25
N MET A 239 -6.93 6.39 -9.32
CA MET A 239 -8.08 6.74 -8.46
C MET A 239 -7.83 7.94 -7.54
N HIS A 240 -6.59 8.45 -7.44
CA HIS A 240 -6.26 9.59 -6.59
C HIS A 240 -7.09 10.84 -6.91
N HIS A 241 -7.24 11.22 -8.20
CA HIS A 241 -8.02 12.43 -8.54
C HIS A 241 -9.49 12.30 -8.16
N PHE A 242 -10.06 11.10 -8.31
CA PHE A 242 -11.42 10.82 -7.89
C PHE A 242 -11.58 10.98 -6.37
N TYR A 243 -10.66 10.42 -5.59
CA TYR A 243 -10.62 10.57 -4.14
C TYR A 243 -10.43 12.03 -3.71
N ARG A 244 -9.43 12.71 -4.28
CA ARG A 244 -9.15 14.13 -4.07
C ARG A 244 -10.37 15.00 -4.33
N ASN A 245 -11.06 14.81 -5.47
CA ASN A 245 -12.20 15.65 -5.83
C ASN A 245 -13.37 15.48 -4.84
N ARG A 246 -13.58 14.27 -4.32
CA ARG A 246 -14.58 14.01 -3.27
C ARG A 246 -14.21 14.69 -1.95
N LEU A 247 -12.95 14.58 -1.54
CA LEU A 247 -12.43 15.25 -0.35
C LEU A 247 -12.53 16.77 -0.44
N VAL A 248 -12.09 17.36 -1.55
CA VAL A 248 -12.20 18.81 -1.81
C VAL A 248 -13.66 19.24 -1.72
N ARG A 249 -14.58 18.53 -2.39
CA ARG A 249 -16.01 18.86 -2.34
C ARG A 249 -16.58 18.75 -0.93
N CYS A 250 -16.22 17.71 -0.18
CA CYS A 250 -16.76 17.42 1.14
C CYS A 250 -16.30 18.41 2.20
N TYR A 251 -15.02 18.79 2.20
CA TYR A 251 -14.43 19.64 3.24
C TYR A 251 -14.26 21.10 2.78
N LEU A 252 -13.50 21.31 1.70
CA LEU A 252 -13.16 22.65 1.25
C LEU A 252 -14.35 23.35 0.56
N GLY A 253 -15.08 22.61 -0.27
CA GLY A 253 -16.31 23.10 -0.90
C GLY A 253 -17.42 23.37 0.11
N ALA A 254 -17.60 22.52 1.13
CA ALA A 254 -18.56 22.79 2.20
C ALA A 254 -18.21 24.06 3.01
N SER A 255 -16.92 24.41 3.09
CA SER A 255 -16.43 25.61 3.77
C SER A 255 -16.43 26.87 2.88
N ASN A 256 -16.70 26.74 1.58
CA ASN A 256 -16.69 27.84 0.63
C ASN A 256 -18.08 28.51 0.54
N ALA A 257 -18.27 29.61 1.27
CA ALA A 257 -19.53 30.35 1.28
C ALA A 257 -19.89 30.97 -0.10
N ALA A 258 -18.91 31.20 -0.97
CA ALA A 258 -19.10 31.80 -2.30
C ALA A 258 -19.16 30.76 -3.44
N ARG A 259 -19.35 29.49 -3.10
CA ARG A 259 -19.31 28.35 -4.01
C ARG A 259 -20.36 28.43 -5.12
N ARG A 260 -19.91 28.24 -6.36
CA ARG A 260 -20.70 28.18 -7.59
C ARG A 260 -20.39 26.89 -8.34
N PRO A 261 -20.95 25.75 -7.89
CA PRO A 261 -20.64 24.47 -8.49
C PRO A 261 -21.23 24.36 -9.88
N GLN A 262 -20.51 23.69 -10.78
CA GLN A 262 -21.04 23.34 -12.09
C GLN A 262 -22.18 22.33 -11.93
N SER A 263 -23.30 22.51 -12.62
CA SER A 263 -24.56 21.77 -12.37
C SER A 263 -24.49 20.27 -12.64
N PHE A 264 -23.66 19.83 -13.59
CA PHE A 264 -23.51 18.43 -13.96
C PHE A 264 -22.53 17.69 -13.03
N THR A 265 -21.38 18.30 -12.74
CA THR A 265 -20.32 17.65 -11.94
C THR A 265 -20.45 17.91 -10.45
N GLY A 266 -21.11 19.01 -10.07
CA GLY A 266 -21.19 19.48 -8.70
C GLY A 266 -19.88 20.04 -8.15
N PHE A 267 -18.83 20.25 -8.98
CA PHE A 267 -17.54 20.80 -8.56
C PHE A 267 -17.43 22.30 -8.87
N ASP A 268 -16.76 23.04 -7.99
CA ASP A 268 -16.33 24.41 -8.24
C ASP A 268 -14.78 24.44 -8.26
N PRO A 269 -14.13 24.93 -9.33
CA PRO A 269 -12.67 25.09 -9.36
C PRO A 269 -12.10 25.93 -8.22
N LYS A 270 -12.90 26.80 -7.59
CA LYS A 270 -12.52 27.62 -6.44
C LYS A 270 -12.67 26.90 -5.10
N ASP A 271 -13.14 25.65 -5.09
CA ASP A 271 -13.18 24.85 -3.86
C ASP A 271 -11.78 24.47 -3.37
N ASP A 272 -10.76 24.43 -4.23
CA ASP A 272 -9.38 24.12 -3.84
C ASP A 272 -8.47 25.35 -3.93
N VAL A 273 -7.54 25.47 -2.99
CA VAL A 273 -6.61 26.60 -2.86
C VAL A 273 -5.17 26.11 -2.91
N ALA A 274 -4.23 26.95 -3.36
CA ALA A 274 -2.83 26.58 -3.29
C ALA A 274 -2.37 26.53 -1.83
N LEU A 275 -1.64 25.49 -1.43
CA LEU A 275 -1.18 25.36 -0.03
C LEU A 275 -0.32 26.55 0.40
N GLY A 276 0.44 27.13 -0.55
CA GLY A 276 1.27 28.31 -0.32
C GLY A 276 0.49 29.59 -0.02
N GLU A 277 -0.81 29.67 -0.33
CA GLU A 277 -1.65 30.83 0.00
C GLU A 277 -1.94 30.93 1.50
N LEU A 278 -1.87 29.80 2.23
CA LEU A 278 -2.14 29.75 3.67
C LEU A 278 -0.96 30.23 4.54
N LYS A 279 0.12 30.72 3.93
CA LYS A 279 1.31 31.20 4.66
C LYS A 279 1.06 32.52 5.39
N ASP A 280 0.24 33.41 4.80
CA ASP A 280 -0.01 34.76 5.27
C ASP A 280 -1.51 34.98 5.48
N GLY A 281 -1.93 35.42 6.66
CA GLY A 281 -3.31 35.85 6.90
C GLY A 281 -4.34 34.72 7.07
N TYR A 282 -3.92 33.45 7.19
CA TYR A 282 -4.80 32.36 7.58
C TYR A 282 -5.13 32.46 9.08
N PRO A 283 -6.42 32.58 9.48
CA PRO A 283 -6.79 32.75 10.89
C PRO A 283 -6.74 31.44 11.70
N GLY A 284 -6.55 30.29 11.05
CA GLY A 284 -6.46 28.98 11.70
C GLY A 284 -5.02 28.56 12.05
N PRO A 285 -4.85 27.36 12.63
CA PRO A 285 -3.52 26.81 12.93
C PRO A 285 -2.67 26.66 11.66
N TYR A 286 -1.37 26.92 11.76
CA TYR A 286 -0.46 26.73 10.63
C TYR A 286 -0.55 25.27 10.10
N PRO A 287 -1.00 25.05 8.86
CA PRO A 287 -1.31 23.70 8.39
C PRO A 287 -0.04 22.90 8.13
N ILE A 288 -0.03 21.67 8.66
CA ILE A 288 1.04 20.68 8.50
C ILE A 288 0.35 19.39 8.09
N LEU A 289 0.56 18.95 6.85
CA LEU A 289 0.01 17.68 6.36
C LEU A 289 1.15 16.68 6.20
N ASN A 290 1.01 15.51 6.83
CA ASN A 290 2.02 14.47 6.82
C ASN A 290 1.71 13.42 5.76
N ALA A 291 2.74 12.93 5.09
CA ALA A 291 2.70 11.84 4.15
C ALA A 291 3.89 10.91 4.40
N ALA A 292 3.77 9.65 3.99
CA ALA A 292 4.88 8.72 4.03
C ALA A 292 5.64 8.74 2.70
N LEU A 293 6.92 9.09 2.75
CA LEU A 293 7.87 8.86 1.67
C LEU A 293 8.25 7.37 1.68
N ASN A 294 7.82 6.61 0.67
CA ASN A 294 8.21 5.21 0.56
C ASN A 294 9.66 5.10 0.08
N ALA A 295 10.47 4.37 0.84
CA ALA A 295 11.86 4.09 0.53
C ALA A 295 12.16 2.63 0.88
N THR A 296 11.96 1.74 -0.10
CA THR A 296 12.24 0.30 0.07
C THR A 296 13.73 -0.03 -0.07
N HIS A 297 14.52 0.87 -0.67
CA HIS A 297 15.97 0.79 -0.76
C HIS A 297 16.59 2.14 -0.35
N GLY A 298 17.49 2.13 0.64
CA GLY A 298 18.16 3.32 1.16
C GLY A 298 19.45 2.98 1.93
N GLY A 299 20.36 3.94 2.05
CA GLY A 299 21.70 3.73 2.62
C GLY A 299 21.75 3.58 4.15
N GLU A 300 20.61 3.71 4.84
CA GLU A 300 20.52 3.69 6.29
C GLU A 300 19.85 2.40 6.78
N LEU A 301 20.59 1.61 7.57
CA LEU A 301 20.19 0.28 8.07
C LEU A 301 18.89 0.33 8.89
N GLY A 302 18.62 1.43 9.61
CA GLY A 302 17.40 1.61 10.41
C GLY A 302 16.09 1.67 9.63
N PHE A 303 16.14 1.85 8.30
CA PHE A 303 14.95 1.94 7.44
C PHE A 303 14.58 0.61 6.76
N GLN A 304 15.36 -0.46 6.95
CA GLN A 304 15.06 -1.76 6.34
C GLN A 304 13.73 -2.36 6.84
N GLU A 305 13.37 -2.11 8.11
CA GLU A 305 12.10 -2.56 8.69
C GLU A 305 10.96 -1.56 8.51
N ARG A 306 11.27 -0.24 8.53
CA ARG A 306 10.27 0.83 8.44
C ARG A 306 9.80 1.12 7.02
N LYS A 307 10.68 0.97 6.01
CA LYS A 307 10.43 1.21 4.56
C LYS A 307 9.81 2.58 4.19
N ALA A 308 9.73 3.52 5.13
CA ALA A 308 9.14 4.84 4.93
C ALA A 308 9.80 5.91 5.81
N LYS A 309 9.72 7.18 5.38
CA LYS A 309 10.12 8.40 6.11
C LYS A 309 8.98 9.41 6.16
N SER A 310 8.98 10.28 7.18
CA SER A 310 8.07 11.43 7.23
C SER A 310 8.36 12.40 6.08
N PHE A 311 7.35 12.67 5.27
CA PHE A 311 7.32 13.76 4.31
C PHE A 311 6.25 14.76 4.75
N VAL A 312 6.59 16.04 4.76
CA VAL A 312 5.68 17.08 5.24
C VAL A 312 5.34 18.08 4.14
N PHE A 313 4.06 18.44 4.08
CA PHE A 313 3.55 19.56 3.31
C PHE A 313 3.18 20.70 4.25
N THR A 314 3.80 21.87 4.06
CA THR A 314 3.43 23.09 4.79
C THR A 314 3.29 24.26 3.83
N PRO A 315 2.64 25.39 4.20
CA PRO A 315 2.54 26.57 3.34
C PRO A 315 3.87 27.12 2.84
N LEU A 316 4.93 27.08 3.66
CA LEU A 316 6.23 27.63 3.30
C LEU A 316 7.12 26.63 2.58
N TYR A 317 7.27 25.42 3.12
CA TYR A 317 8.19 24.41 2.60
C TYR A 317 7.59 23.01 2.62
N CYS A 318 7.96 22.21 1.62
CA CYS A 318 7.67 20.78 1.57
C CYS A 318 8.96 19.98 1.47
N GLY A 319 9.00 18.81 2.09
CA GLY A 319 10.19 17.98 2.05
C GLY A 319 10.26 16.93 3.14
N TYR A 320 11.46 16.37 3.30
CA TYR A 320 11.76 15.32 4.26
C TYR A 320 13.22 15.44 4.72
N ASP A 321 13.55 14.84 5.86
CA ASP A 321 14.92 14.79 6.34
C ASP A 321 15.75 13.77 5.56
N LEU A 322 16.97 14.16 5.18
CA LEU A 322 17.94 13.17 4.74
C LEU A 322 18.63 12.57 5.95
N GLY A 323 18.95 11.30 5.82
CA GLY A 323 19.72 10.56 6.79
C GLY A 323 21.04 11.25 7.17
N SER A 324 21.37 11.22 8.46
CA SER A 324 22.68 11.70 8.92
C SER A 324 23.74 10.65 8.57
N ARG A 325 24.53 10.91 7.51
CA ARG A 325 25.79 10.17 7.31
C ARG A 325 26.76 10.66 8.38
N SER A 326 27.37 9.71 9.12
CA SER A 326 28.39 10.00 10.14
C SER A 326 29.37 11.07 9.66
N GLY A 327 29.42 12.19 10.38
CA GLY A 327 30.32 13.32 10.11
C GLY A 327 29.72 14.55 9.43
N ASN A 328 28.46 14.52 8.96
CA ASN A 328 27.77 15.70 8.42
C ASN A 328 26.55 16.08 9.29
N PRO A 329 26.23 17.38 9.45
CA PRO A 329 24.97 17.78 10.08
C PRO A 329 23.79 17.22 9.28
N PRO A 330 22.68 16.82 9.94
CA PRO A 330 21.49 16.34 9.26
C PRO A 330 20.99 17.41 8.28
N ALA A 331 21.08 17.11 6.98
CA ALA A 331 20.66 18.02 5.92
C ALA A 331 19.23 17.66 5.50
N GLY A 332 18.25 18.45 5.88
CA GLY A 332 16.88 18.31 5.38
C GLY A 332 16.78 18.69 3.90
N SER A 333 15.95 17.98 3.14
CA SER A 333 15.63 18.32 1.76
C SER A 333 14.28 19.02 1.68
N TYR A 334 14.27 20.32 2.00
CA TYR A 334 13.06 21.16 2.02
C TYR A 334 13.11 22.21 0.92
N LEU A 335 12.09 22.25 0.07
CA LEU A 335 11.95 23.25 -1.00
C LEU A 335 10.66 24.05 -0.85
N PRO A 336 10.64 25.31 -1.34
CA PRO A 336 9.46 26.17 -1.24
C PRO A 336 8.22 25.53 -1.87
N THR A 337 7.11 25.56 -1.12
CA THR A 337 5.82 24.97 -1.52
C THR A 337 5.28 25.58 -2.80
N ALA A 338 5.41 26.90 -2.95
CA ALA A 338 4.98 27.65 -4.14
C ALA A 338 5.69 27.24 -5.45
N LEU A 339 6.82 26.52 -5.35
CA LEU A 339 7.56 26.03 -6.50
C LEU A 339 7.22 24.58 -6.86
N GLY A 340 6.66 23.82 -5.92
CA GLY A 340 6.32 22.42 -6.13
C GLY A 340 5.21 22.28 -7.16
N ARG A 341 5.40 21.47 -8.20
CA ARG A 341 4.35 21.21 -9.21
C ARG A 341 3.86 22.47 -9.96
N LYS A 342 4.76 23.43 -10.24
CA LYS A 342 4.41 24.61 -11.05
C LYS A 342 4.16 24.20 -12.50
N ASP A 343 2.88 24.14 -12.90
CA ASP A 343 2.50 23.74 -14.25
C ASP A 343 3.15 24.66 -15.31
N LYS A 344 3.51 24.10 -16.47
CA LYS A 344 4.06 24.85 -17.61
C LYS A 344 3.05 25.84 -18.18
N LEU A 345 1.75 25.64 -17.98
CA LEU A 345 0.68 26.56 -18.39
C LEU A 345 0.31 27.62 -17.33
N GLY A 346 1.00 27.67 -16.18
CA GLY A 346 1.02 28.85 -15.31
C GLY A 346 -0.23 29.09 -14.44
N SER A 347 -1.25 28.23 -14.44
CA SER A 347 -2.45 28.44 -13.61
C SER A 347 -2.28 28.08 -12.14
N ASN A 348 -1.37 27.16 -11.81
CA ASN A 348 -1.22 26.64 -10.44
C ASN A 348 -0.04 27.30 -9.72
N GLN A 349 -0.31 27.90 -8.55
CA GLN A 349 0.69 28.51 -7.67
C GLN A 349 1.40 27.50 -6.76
N GLY A 350 1.58 26.28 -7.23
CA GLY A 350 2.21 25.19 -6.49
C GLY A 350 1.27 24.00 -6.25
N ILE A 351 1.62 23.15 -5.27
CA ILE A 351 0.75 22.07 -4.80
C ILE A 351 -0.49 22.64 -4.11
N SER A 352 -1.67 22.08 -4.41
CA SER A 352 -2.92 22.49 -3.77
C SER A 352 -3.14 21.80 -2.42
N LEU A 353 -3.92 22.43 -1.55
CA LEU A 353 -4.31 21.86 -0.26
C LEU A 353 -5.06 20.54 -0.47
N GLY A 354 -5.99 20.48 -1.43
CA GLY A 354 -6.74 19.27 -1.76
C GLY A 354 -5.85 18.10 -2.18
N THR A 355 -4.80 18.35 -2.97
CA THR A 355 -3.82 17.31 -3.34
C THR A 355 -3.02 16.85 -2.12
N ALA A 356 -2.50 17.78 -1.31
CA ALA A 356 -1.75 17.41 -0.11
C ALA A 356 -2.62 16.58 0.88
N MET A 357 -3.88 16.99 1.06
CA MET A 357 -4.86 16.29 1.89
C MET A 357 -5.17 14.89 1.36
N ALA A 358 -5.37 14.75 0.05
CA ALA A 358 -5.63 13.45 -0.57
C ALA A 358 -4.42 12.51 -0.50
N ILE A 359 -3.19 13.02 -0.60
CA ILE A 359 -1.98 12.21 -0.41
C ILE A 359 -1.86 11.78 1.07
N SER A 360 -2.13 12.70 2.00
CA SER A 360 -2.04 12.46 3.44
C SER A 360 -3.00 11.34 3.90
N GLY A 361 -4.21 11.26 3.33
CA GLY A 361 -5.21 10.21 3.63
C GLY A 361 -5.29 9.07 2.61
N ALA A 362 -4.24 8.84 1.81
CA ALA A 362 -4.21 7.84 0.75
C ALA A 362 -4.08 6.37 1.25
N ALA A 363 -5.01 5.92 2.10
CA ALA A 363 -4.93 4.65 2.84
C ALA A 363 -4.86 3.37 1.98
N ALA A 364 -5.16 3.45 0.68
CA ALA A 364 -4.98 2.35 -0.27
C ALA A 364 -3.92 2.72 -1.31
N SER A 365 -2.70 2.23 -1.12
CA SER A 365 -1.58 2.46 -2.02
C SER A 365 -0.78 1.17 -2.24
N PRO A 366 -0.24 0.91 -3.46
CA PRO A 366 0.68 -0.18 -3.69
C PRO A 366 1.90 -0.21 -2.76
N ASN A 367 2.40 0.96 -2.34
CA ASN A 367 3.47 1.07 -1.35
C ASN A 367 2.91 1.73 -0.07
N MET A 368 2.83 0.93 1.00
CA MET A 368 2.25 1.32 2.30
C MET A 368 3.29 1.34 3.43
N GLY A 369 4.53 1.74 3.15
CA GLY A 369 5.61 1.73 4.14
C GLY A 369 5.80 0.36 4.78
N HIS A 370 5.66 0.27 6.11
CA HIS A 370 5.79 -0.98 6.87
C HIS A 370 4.78 -2.06 6.44
N TYR A 371 3.61 -1.66 5.95
CA TYR A 371 2.55 -2.58 5.48
C TYR A 371 2.76 -3.04 4.03
N THR A 372 3.84 -2.64 3.36
CA THR A 372 4.10 -3.01 1.96
C THR A 372 4.39 -4.50 1.81
N SER A 373 3.46 -5.20 1.16
CA SER A 373 3.67 -6.56 0.65
C SER A 373 3.79 -6.50 -0.89
N PRO A 374 4.86 -7.07 -1.51
CA PRO A 374 5.02 -7.07 -2.97
C PRO A 374 3.81 -7.68 -3.71
N ALA A 375 3.22 -8.66 -3.04
CA ALA A 375 1.97 -9.34 -3.34
C ALA A 375 0.76 -8.38 -3.50
N THR A 376 0.52 -7.55 -2.49
CA THR A 376 -0.58 -6.58 -2.46
C THR A 376 -0.31 -5.43 -3.43
N ALA A 377 0.95 -4.97 -3.50
CA ALA A 377 1.40 -3.91 -4.41
C ALA A 377 1.09 -4.24 -5.87
N PHE A 378 1.38 -5.48 -6.30
CA PHE A 378 1.10 -5.96 -7.65
C PHE A 378 -0.39 -5.84 -8.00
N PHE A 379 -1.29 -6.34 -7.15
CA PHE A 379 -2.72 -6.30 -7.41
C PHE A 379 -3.30 -4.89 -7.37
N MET A 380 -2.90 -4.09 -6.39
CA MET A 380 -3.34 -2.70 -6.29
C MET A 380 -2.90 -1.90 -7.52
N THR A 381 -1.68 -2.12 -8.02
CA THR A 381 -1.19 -1.47 -9.24
C THR A 381 -1.94 -1.96 -10.47
N LEU A 382 -2.17 -3.28 -10.60
CA LEU A 382 -2.85 -3.87 -11.76
C LEU A 382 -4.31 -3.43 -11.88
N PHE A 383 -5.04 -3.34 -10.76
CA PHE A 383 -6.44 -2.91 -10.72
C PHE A 383 -6.62 -1.40 -10.50
N ASP A 384 -5.54 -0.63 -10.60
CA ASP A 384 -5.54 0.83 -10.40
C ASP A 384 -6.08 1.29 -9.02
N VAL A 385 -6.00 0.42 -8.00
CA VAL A 385 -6.29 0.75 -6.61
C VAL A 385 -5.10 1.47 -5.98
N ARG A 386 -4.77 2.63 -6.55
CA ARG A 386 -3.63 3.45 -6.17
C ARG A 386 -4.05 4.88 -5.84
N LEU A 387 -3.91 5.23 -4.57
CA LEU A 387 -4.07 6.60 -4.07
C LEU A 387 -2.73 7.29 -3.82
N GLY A 388 -1.60 6.55 -3.89
CA GLY A 388 -0.26 7.12 -3.78
C GLY A 388 0.10 8.01 -4.98
N TRP A 389 1.12 8.84 -4.82
CA TRP A 389 1.41 9.92 -5.75
C TRP A 389 2.91 10.08 -6.03
N TRP A 390 3.28 10.17 -7.30
CA TRP A 390 4.64 10.48 -7.71
C TRP A 390 4.87 11.99 -7.70
N MET A 391 5.70 12.44 -6.76
CA MET A 391 6.08 13.84 -6.61
C MET A 391 7.51 14.07 -7.09
N GLY A 392 7.81 15.26 -7.61
CA GLY A 392 9.21 15.63 -7.87
C GLY A 392 10.04 15.53 -6.60
N ASN A 393 11.26 14.99 -6.70
CA ASN A 393 12.11 14.87 -5.51
C ASN A 393 12.61 16.26 -5.06
N PRO A 394 12.37 16.69 -3.81
CA PRO A 394 12.84 17.98 -3.31
C PRO A 394 14.38 18.08 -3.26
N ARG A 395 15.12 16.96 -3.36
CA ARG A 395 16.58 16.99 -3.51
C ARG A 395 17.03 17.58 -4.85
N ARG A 396 16.12 17.66 -5.81
CA ARG A 396 16.39 18.05 -7.20
C ARG A 396 15.50 19.23 -7.59
N TRP A 397 16.04 20.44 -7.48
CA TRP A 397 15.35 21.70 -7.79
C TRP A 397 14.60 21.71 -9.14
N LYS A 398 15.20 21.14 -10.19
CA LYS A 398 14.57 21.07 -11.52
C LYS A 398 13.35 20.15 -11.54
N THR A 399 13.41 19.04 -10.82
CA THR A 399 12.34 18.04 -10.80
C THR A 399 11.23 18.40 -9.83
N TRP A 400 11.53 19.10 -8.72
CA TRP A 400 10.53 19.62 -7.78
C TRP A 400 9.44 20.47 -8.46
N LYS A 401 9.84 21.25 -9.47
CA LYS A 401 8.93 22.08 -10.27
C LYS A 401 8.06 21.28 -11.24
N SER A 402 8.40 20.02 -11.51
CA SER A 402 7.71 19.18 -12.48
C SER A 402 6.32 18.80 -11.97
N PRO A 403 5.28 18.76 -12.84
CA PRO A 403 3.97 18.26 -12.45
C PRO A 403 4.02 16.78 -12.05
N GLY A 404 4.74 15.97 -12.81
CA GLY A 404 5.01 14.57 -12.49
C GLY A 404 6.03 13.98 -13.48
N PRO A 405 6.24 12.65 -13.48
CA PRO A 405 7.23 11.99 -14.33
C PRO A 405 6.83 12.00 -15.80
N ARG A 406 7.76 12.43 -16.67
CA ARG A 406 7.54 12.44 -18.12
C ARG A 406 7.48 11.06 -18.77
N LEU A 407 8.01 10.02 -18.12
CA LEU A 407 7.91 8.64 -18.58
C LEU A 407 7.30 7.82 -17.45
N GLY A 408 6.00 8.06 -17.23
CA GLY A 408 5.21 7.43 -16.17
C GLY A 408 5.30 5.90 -16.12
N LEU A 409 5.46 5.22 -17.26
CA LEU A 409 5.54 3.76 -17.36
C LEU A 409 6.68 3.17 -16.55
N VAL A 410 7.85 3.81 -16.52
CA VAL A 410 9.00 3.33 -15.72
C VAL A 410 8.66 3.37 -14.23
N TYR A 411 7.96 4.42 -13.81
CA TYR A 411 7.53 4.60 -12.42
C TYR A 411 6.38 3.64 -12.06
N LEU A 412 5.45 3.39 -12.98
CA LEU A 412 4.39 2.39 -12.80
C LEU A 412 4.97 0.97 -12.66
N LEU A 413 5.97 0.63 -13.47
CA LEU A 413 6.69 -0.65 -13.34
C LEU A 413 7.42 -0.75 -11.99
N SER A 414 8.00 0.36 -11.50
CA SER A 414 8.61 0.38 -10.16
C SER A 414 7.58 0.21 -9.03
N GLU A 415 6.35 0.76 -9.17
CA GLU A 415 5.24 0.49 -8.23
C GLU A 415 4.87 -1.00 -8.22
N LEU A 416 4.80 -1.63 -9.40
CA LEU A 416 4.42 -3.04 -9.55
C LEU A 416 5.37 -3.99 -8.79
N VAL A 417 6.66 -3.67 -8.74
CA VAL A 417 7.67 -4.44 -8.01
C VAL A 417 7.94 -3.92 -6.59
N ALA A 418 7.15 -2.95 -6.11
CA ALA A 418 7.31 -2.27 -4.82
C ALA A 418 8.72 -1.65 -4.61
N GLU A 419 9.31 -1.15 -5.69
CA GLU A 419 10.63 -0.51 -5.66
C GLU A 419 10.47 1.02 -5.61
N SER A 420 10.96 1.63 -4.52
CA SER A 420 10.99 3.07 -4.33
C SER A 420 12.34 3.49 -3.75
N ASN A 421 12.92 4.54 -4.34
CA ASN A 421 14.26 5.03 -3.98
C ASN A 421 14.23 6.55 -3.77
N GLU A 422 14.70 7.00 -2.61
CA GLU A 422 14.81 8.41 -2.22
C GLU A 422 15.87 9.21 -3.00
N GLU A 423 16.75 8.55 -3.76
CA GLU A 423 17.75 9.18 -4.62
C GLU A 423 17.24 9.45 -6.05
N SER A 424 16.10 8.86 -6.41
CA SER A 424 15.53 8.97 -7.75
C SER A 424 15.01 10.38 -8.07
N ASN A 425 14.66 10.64 -9.33
CA ASN A 425 14.18 11.96 -9.75
C ASN A 425 12.81 12.32 -9.15
N TYR A 426 11.96 11.32 -8.92
CA TYR A 426 10.62 11.47 -8.39
C TYR A 426 10.44 10.50 -7.23
N VAL A 427 9.81 10.96 -6.16
CA VAL A 427 9.58 10.14 -4.96
C VAL A 427 8.12 9.73 -4.88
N TYR A 428 7.87 8.55 -4.33
CA TYR A 428 6.52 8.03 -4.16
C TYR A 428 6.00 8.35 -2.76
N LEU A 429 4.91 9.12 -2.70
CA LEU A 429 4.26 9.54 -1.47
C LEU A 429 2.96 8.76 -1.27
N SER A 430 2.73 8.30 -0.05
CA SER A 430 1.50 7.61 0.36
C SER A 430 0.95 8.21 1.66
N ASP A 431 -0.12 7.61 2.19
CA ASP A 431 -0.76 7.99 3.46
C ASP A 431 0.27 8.25 4.58
N GLY A 432 0.04 9.30 5.37
CA GLY A 432 0.86 9.62 6.54
C GLY A 432 0.89 8.48 7.56
N GLY A 433 -0.23 7.78 7.74
CA GLY A 433 -0.40 6.62 8.62
C GLY A 433 0.48 5.43 8.26
N HIS A 434 1.00 5.34 7.03
CA HIS A 434 2.01 4.33 6.66
C HIS A 434 3.37 4.55 7.34
N PHE A 435 3.59 5.75 7.90
CA PHE A 435 4.71 6.07 8.78
C PHE A 435 4.24 6.28 10.22
N GLU A 436 3.27 7.16 10.43
CA GLU A 436 2.78 7.59 11.75
C GLU A 436 1.36 8.17 11.66
N ASN A 437 0.41 7.60 12.42
CA ASN A 437 -1.03 7.80 12.24
C ASN A 437 -1.66 8.91 13.12
N LEU A 438 -0.98 9.36 14.19
CA LEU A 438 -1.45 10.44 15.08
C LEU A 438 -1.01 11.84 14.63
N ALA A 439 -0.15 11.92 13.61
CA ALA A 439 0.39 13.15 13.04
C ALA A 439 1.19 14.05 14.02
N ILE A 440 1.67 13.51 15.14
CA ILE A 440 2.41 14.29 16.15
C ILE A 440 3.93 14.28 15.93
N TYR A 441 4.46 13.36 15.13
CA TYR A 441 5.92 13.21 14.94
C TYR A 441 6.59 14.52 14.50
N GLU A 442 5.99 15.22 13.54
CA GLU A 442 6.48 16.51 13.03
C GLU A 442 6.31 17.66 14.04
N LEU A 443 5.34 17.58 14.95
CA LEU A 443 5.15 18.55 16.03
C LEU A 443 6.20 18.36 17.14
N VAL A 444 6.49 17.10 17.49
CA VAL A 444 7.57 16.75 18.42
C VAL A 444 8.92 17.22 17.87
N LYS A 445 9.18 17.02 16.58
CA LYS A 445 10.39 17.52 15.91
C LYS A 445 10.55 19.05 16.04
N ARG A 446 9.44 19.78 16.04
CA ARG A 446 9.40 21.25 16.20
C ARG A 446 9.45 21.69 17.68
N ARG A 447 9.59 20.76 18.61
CA ARG A 447 9.61 21.00 20.07
C ARG A 447 8.38 21.78 20.55
N CYS A 448 7.20 21.44 20.02
CA CYS A 448 5.96 22.11 20.40
C CYS A 448 5.69 21.97 21.91
N ARG A 449 5.36 23.07 22.58
CA ARG A 449 5.20 23.07 24.04
C ARG A 449 3.92 22.40 24.52
N LEU A 450 2.89 22.38 23.68
CA LEU A 450 1.65 21.64 23.89
C LEU A 450 1.29 20.98 22.57
N ILE A 451 1.02 19.67 22.62
CA ILE A 451 0.55 18.87 21.50
C ILE A 451 -0.78 18.24 21.92
N MET A 452 -1.79 18.31 21.06
CA MET A 452 -3.05 17.61 21.22
C MET A 452 -3.16 16.58 20.09
N ALA A 453 -3.27 15.31 20.46
CA ALA A 453 -3.45 14.19 19.54
C ALA A 453 -4.88 13.68 19.66
N CYS A 454 -5.61 13.66 18.55
CA CYS A 454 -6.94 13.05 18.49
C CYS A 454 -6.82 11.69 17.78
N ASP A 455 -6.93 10.60 18.54
CA ASP A 455 -6.88 9.24 18.02
C ASP A 455 -8.30 8.72 17.71
N SER A 456 -8.59 8.70 16.41
CA SER A 456 -9.77 8.07 15.82
C SER A 456 -9.47 6.76 15.10
N GLY A 457 -8.35 6.10 15.42
CA GLY A 457 -7.98 4.80 14.87
C GLY A 457 -8.92 3.69 15.35
N ALA A 458 -9.18 2.72 14.47
CA ALA A 458 -9.96 1.52 14.78
C ALA A 458 -9.15 0.56 15.66
N ASP A 459 -9.28 0.71 16.98
CA ASP A 459 -8.55 -0.04 18.00
C ASP A 459 -9.52 -0.66 19.00
N GLY A 460 -10.26 -1.69 18.59
CA GLY A 460 -11.26 -2.35 19.45
C GLY A 460 -10.67 -3.01 20.70
N ALA A 461 -9.36 -3.23 20.73
CA ALA A 461 -8.65 -3.76 21.90
C ALA A 461 -8.12 -2.65 22.84
N TYR A 462 -8.24 -1.38 22.46
CA TYR A 462 -7.67 -0.23 23.18
C TYR A 462 -6.19 -0.41 23.49
N SER A 463 -5.46 -1.03 22.58
CA SER A 463 -4.02 -1.27 22.70
C SER A 463 -3.21 0.04 22.69
N CYS A 464 -3.76 1.10 22.09
CA CYS A 464 -3.10 2.38 21.83
C CYS A 464 -1.80 2.18 21.01
N ALA A 465 -1.82 1.25 20.05
CA ALA A 465 -0.64 0.87 19.28
C ALA A 465 -0.02 2.05 18.51
N ASP A 466 -0.84 2.94 17.94
CA ASP A 466 -0.37 4.14 17.24
C ASP A 466 0.40 5.08 18.16
N LEU A 467 -0.10 5.29 19.39
CA LEU A 467 0.58 6.09 20.42
C LEU A 467 1.92 5.47 20.80
N MET A 468 1.96 4.17 21.09
CA MET A 468 3.21 3.49 21.44
C MET A 468 4.21 3.53 20.26
N GLY A 469 3.71 3.35 19.05
CA GLY A 469 4.50 3.38 17.82
C GLY A 469 5.10 4.76 17.51
N VAL A 470 4.45 5.87 17.88
CA VAL A 470 5.05 7.21 17.73
C VAL A 470 6.02 7.54 18.87
N ILE A 471 5.74 7.09 20.10
CA ILE A 471 6.66 7.26 21.24
C ILE A 471 8.00 6.59 20.94
N GLU A 472 7.99 5.38 20.41
CA GLU A 472 9.22 4.66 20.04
C GLU A 472 9.98 5.34 18.89
N LYS A 473 9.26 5.84 17.88
CA LYS A 473 9.87 6.61 16.77
C LYS A 473 10.52 7.89 17.28
N CYS A 474 9.81 8.69 18.08
CA CYS A 474 10.34 9.93 18.66
C CYS A 474 11.57 9.67 19.56
N ARG A 475 11.56 8.59 20.33
CA ARG A 475 12.70 8.18 21.15
C ARG A 475 13.91 7.80 20.30
N THR A 476 13.69 7.00 19.26
CA THR A 476 14.78 6.50 18.40
C THR A 476 15.37 7.60 17.53
N ASP A 477 14.51 8.46 16.96
CA ASP A 477 14.91 9.37 15.89
C ASP A 477 15.34 10.74 16.46
N PHE A 478 14.75 11.17 17.58
CA PHE A 478 15.01 12.48 18.18
C PHE A 478 15.59 12.41 19.60
N GLY A 479 15.68 11.23 20.21
CA GLY A 479 16.06 11.10 21.62
C GLY A 479 15.03 11.69 22.59
N VAL A 480 13.78 11.89 22.14
CA VAL A 480 12.70 12.48 22.94
C VAL A 480 11.98 11.40 23.72
N ASP A 481 11.79 11.60 25.03
CA ASP A 481 11.02 10.68 25.87
C ASP A 481 9.62 11.24 26.15
N ILE A 482 8.59 10.44 25.89
CA ILE A 482 7.19 10.81 26.11
C ILE A 482 6.65 9.89 27.20
N LYS A 483 6.25 10.47 28.34
CA LYS A 483 5.71 9.74 29.49
C LYS A 483 4.22 10.01 29.59
N ILE A 484 3.41 8.99 29.34
CA ILE A 484 1.96 9.08 29.35
C ILE A 484 1.35 7.79 29.87
N SER A 485 0.33 7.90 30.73
CA SER A 485 -0.42 6.73 31.22
C SER A 485 -1.73 6.60 30.46
N VAL A 486 -1.98 5.41 29.90
CA VAL A 486 -3.21 5.08 29.17
C VAL A 486 -4.18 4.20 29.98
N SER A 487 -3.92 4.00 31.28
CA SER A 487 -4.76 3.13 32.13
C SER A 487 -6.22 3.58 32.18
N ASP A 488 -6.45 4.89 32.31
CA ASP A 488 -7.76 5.47 32.58
C ASP A 488 -8.65 5.57 31.33
N ILE A 489 -8.03 5.50 30.15
CA ILE A 489 -8.70 5.54 28.84
C ILE A 489 -8.95 4.15 28.26
N LYS A 490 -8.51 3.09 28.96
CA LYS A 490 -8.81 1.71 28.60
C LYS A 490 -10.11 1.27 29.29
N PRO A 491 -11.02 0.60 28.57
CA PRO A 491 -12.26 0.16 29.16
C PRO A 491 -12.06 -0.95 30.19
N GLN A 492 -12.86 -0.93 31.26
CA GLN A 492 -12.88 -1.98 32.28
C GLN A 492 -13.86 -3.10 31.88
N SER A 493 -13.38 -4.05 31.07
CA SER A 493 -14.03 -5.30 30.65
C SER A 493 -15.34 -5.20 29.85
N GLY A 494 -15.37 -5.82 28.66
CA GLY A 494 -16.59 -6.22 27.93
C GLY A 494 -17.41 -5.12 27.25
N GLN A 495 -17.27 -3.86 27.65
CA GLN A 495 -17.95 -2.71 27.05
C GLN A 495 -16.92 -1.66 26.60
N CYS A 496 -17.12 -0.99 25.48
CA CYS A 496 -16.29 0.12 24.97
C CYS A 496 -16.35 1.39 25.85
N VAL A 497 -16.53 1.25 27.16
CA VAL A 497 -16.78 2.32 28.12
C VAL A 497 -15.52 2.60 28.93
N SER A 498 -15.01 3.83 28.87
CA SER A 498 -13.77 4.25 29.54
C SER A 498 -14.05 5.29 30.61
N VAL A 499 -13.26 5.26 31.70
CA VAL A 499 -13.39 6.20 32.83
C VAL A 499 -13.06 7.63 32.38
N LYS A 500 -12.05 7.76 31.51
CA LYS A 500 -11.71 9.01 30.82
C LYS A 500 -11.66 8.77 29.31
N ASN A 501 -11.89 9.83 28.55
CA ASN A 501 -11.74 9.81 27.09
C ASN A 501 -10.44 10.48 26.61
N TYR A 502 -9.65 11.01 27.54
CA TYR A 502 -8.34 11.59 27.27
C TYR A 502 -7.41 11.39 28.47
N THR A 503 -6.12 11.52 28.20
CA THR A 503 -5.06 11.51 29.21
C THR A 503 -4.00 12.53 28.83
N ILE A 504 -3.21 12.96 29.80
CA ILE A 504 -2.17 13.97 29.61
C ILE A 504 -0.84 13.35 30.02
N GLY A 505 0.17 13.61 29.20
CA GLY A 505 1.54 13.15 29.42
C GLY A 505 2.53 14.29 29.29
N ASP A 506 3.74 14.01 29.76
CA ASP A 506 4.88 14.92 29.69
C ASP A 506 5.79 14.50 28.51
N ILE A 507 6.28 15.47 27.75
CA ILE A 507 7.27 15.30 26.70
C ILE A 507 8.59 15.88 27.19
N TYR A 508 9.66 15.09 27.16
CA TYR A 508 11.02 15.51 27.53
C TYR A 508 11.87 15.56 26.27
N TYR A 509 12.16 16.78 25.80
CA TYR A 509 12.81 16.98 24.51
C TYR A 509 14.34 16.87 24.56
N GLY A 510 14.92 16.86 25.75
CA GLY A 510 16.36 16.80 25.96
C GLY A 510 16.72 16.44 27.40
N PRO A 511 18.02 16.45 27.75
CA PRO A 511 18.48 16.13 29.09
C PRO A 511 18.16 17.22 30.11
N ASP A 512 17.89 18.45 29.66
CA ASP A 512 17.44 19.54 30.52
C ASP A 512 15.95 19.33 30.91
N PRO A 513 15.62 19.18 32.21
CA PRO A 513 14.23 19.05 32.67
C PRO A 513 13.34 20.26 32.33
N ALA A 514 13.92 21.41 32.02
CA ALA A 514 13.19 22.60 31.59
C ALA A 514 12.76 22.54 30.11
N ASP A 515 13.42 21.71 29.30
CA ASP A 515 13.11 21.53 27.88
C ASP A 515 12.02 20.46 27.69
N ARG A 516 10.80 20.86 28.03
CA ARG A 516 9.64 19.98 28.15
C ARG A 516 8.41 20.52 27.41
N GLY A 517 7.54 19.60 27.01
CA GLY A 517 6.21 19.87 26.48
C GLY A 517 5.16 19.00 27.17
N MET A 518 3.89 19.20 26.80
CA MET A 518 2.76 18.39 27.25
C MET A 518 2.08 17.74 26.04
N LEU A 519 1.63 16.49 26.21
CA LEU A 519 0.82 15.77 25.24
C LEU A 519 -0.57 15.53 25.83
N ILE A 520 -1.61 16.08 25.20
CA ILE A 520 -2.99 15.70 25.46
C ILE A 520 -3.37 14.64 24.42
N TYR A 521 -3.60 13.41 24.87
CA TYR A 521 -4.01 12.31 24.00
C TYR A 521 -5.49 12.00 24.22
N VAL A 522 -6.29 12.22 23.19
CA VAL A 522 -7.73 11.98 23.17
C VAL A 522 -7.99 10.68 22.42
N LYS A 523 -8.74 9.75 23.03
CA LYS A 523 -9.11 8.48 22.41
C LYS A 523 -10.64 8.38 22.34
N ALA A 524 -11.16 8.04 21.15
CA ALA A 524 -12.57 7.76 21.00
C ALA A 524 -12.98 6.56 21.87
N SER A 525 -13.87 6.78 22.84
CA SER A 525 -14.41 5.73 23.72
C SER A 525 -15.77 6.18 24.28
N LEU A 526 -16.62 5.24 24.69
CA LEU A 526 -17.91 5.57 25.29
C LEU A 526 -17.72 6.08 26.73
N PRO A 527 -18.48 7.09 27.18
CA PRO A 527 -18.39 7.59 28.55
C PRO A 527 -19.21 6.76 29.55
N VAL A 528 -18.74 6.72 30.81
CA VAL A 528 -19.46 6.14 31.96
C VAL A 528 -20.75 6.93 32.27
N ASP A 529 -21.74 6.27 32.86
CA ASP A 529 -23.12 6.72 33.16
C ASP A 529 -23.28 7.91 34.13
N ASP A 530 -22.23 8.67 34.46
CA ASP A 530 -22.31 9.80 35.41
C ASP A 530 -22.26 11.16 34.69
N VAL A 531 -23.23 11.41 33.80
CA VAL A 531 -23.27 12.66 33.04
C VAL A 531 -24.06 13.74 33.80
N LYS A 532 -23.35 14.59 34.54
CA LYS A 532 -23.93 15.70 35.32
C LYS A 532 -24.43 16.89 34.46
N ALA A 533 -24.07 16.95 33.17
CA ALA A 533 -24.40 18.07 32.27
C ALA A 533 -25.54 17.71 31.28
N PRO A 534 -26.59 18.55 31.13
CA PRO A 534 -27.76 18.25 30.29
C PRO A 534 -27.46 17.98 28.80
N LEU A 535 -26.53 18.74 28.20
CA LEU A 535 -26.15 18.57 26.79
C LEU A 535 -25.41 17.25 26.57
N ALA A 536 -24.49 16.93 27.47
CA ALA A 536 -23.72 15.71 27.45
C ALA A 536 -24.63 14.47 27.67
N ALA A 537 -25.67 14.58 28.49
CA ALA A 537 -26.65 13.52 28.70
C ALA A 537 -27.50 13.26 27.44
N ARG A 538 -27.91 14.33 26.73
CA ARG A 538 -28.63 14.24 25.45
C ARG A 538 -27.78 13.59 24.35
N LEU A 539 -26.51 14.00 24.21
CA LEU A 539 -25.59 13.45 23.22
C LEU A 539 -25.26 11.97 23.54
N ALA A 540 -25.09 11.64 24.83
CA ALA A 540 -24.85 10.27 25.26
C ALA A 540 -26.02 9.32 24.92
N ALA A 541 -27.27 9.75 25.02
CA ALA A 541 -28.43 8.89 24.75
C ALA A 541 -28.49 8.39 23.29
N GLY A 542 -28.28 9.28 22.31
CA GLY A 542 -28.27 8.89 20.90
C GLY A 542 -27.07 8.02 20.52
N VAL A 543 -25.89 8.38 21.02
CA VAL A 543 -24.64 7.63 20.80
C VAL A 543 -24.71 6.23 21.41
N ARG A 544 -25.36 6.08 22.58
CA ARG A 544 -25.53 4.78 23.25
C ARG A 544 -26.50 3.87 22.52
N SER A 545 -27.65 4.39 22.09
CA SER A 545 -28.59 3.61 21.28
C SER A 545 -27.91 3.05 20.03
N TYR A 546 -27.05 3.85 19.38
CA TYR A 546 -26.27 3.37 18.25
C TYR A 546 -25.23 2.31 18.66
N ALA A 547 -24.51 2.51 19.77
CA ALA A 547 -23.51 1.59 20.27
C ALA A 547 -24.08 0.22 20.71
N GLU A 548 -25.31 0.18 21.25
CA GLU A 548 -26.02 -1.05 21.60
C GLU A 548 -26.30 -1.92 20.36
N GLU A 549 -26.64 -1.29 19.24
CA GLU A 549 -26.86 -1.97 17.95
C GLU A 549 -25.54 -2.30 17.22
N HIS A 550 -24.44 -1.59 17.53
CA HIS A 550 -23.16 -1.68 16.83
C HIS A 550 -21.98 -1.87 17.82
N PRO A 551 -21.69 -3.11 18.26
CA PRO A 551 -20.67 -3.38 19.28
C PRO A 551 -19.24 -2.93 18.94
N ASP A 552 -18.92 -2.81 17.65
CA ASP A 552 -17.62 -2.34 17.17
C ASP A 552 -17.46 -0.81 17.29
N PHE A 553 -18.53 -0.05 17.56
CA PHE A 553 -18.47 1.41 17.75
C PHE A 553 -17.76 1.76 19.09
N PRO A 554 -16.88 2.78 19.14
CA PRO A 554 -16.48 3.73 18.09
C PRO A 554 -15.20 3.32 17.31
N HIS A 555 -14.94 2.03 17.17
CA HIS A 555 -13.76 1.46 16.49
C HIS A 555 -14.14 0.65 15.23
N GLN A 556 -15.17 1.08 14.51
CA GLN A 556 -15.55 0.44 13.26
C GLN A 556 -14.40 0.53 12.25
N SER A 557 -14.23 -0.53 11.46
CA SER A 557 -13.11 -0.63 10.52
C SER A 557 -13.18 0.43 9.41
N THR A 558 -12.03 0.99 9.07
CA THR A 558 -11.83 1.91 7.93
C THR A 558 -12.10 1.27 6.56
N ALA A 559 -12.32 -0.05 6.51
CA ALA A 559 -12.81 -0.73 5.31
C ALA A 559 -14.24 -0.30 4.93
N ASP A 560 -15.04 0.14 5.91
CA ASP A 560 -16.32 0.80 5.68
C ASP A 560 -16.11 2.32 5.55
N GLN A 561 -16.38 2.86 4.37
CA GLN A 561 -16.30 4.28 4.07
C GLN A 561 -17.69 4.89 3.75
N TRP A 562 -18.79 4.15 3.92
CA TRP A 562 -20.14 4.55 3.50
C TRP A 562 -21.05 4.73 4.71
N PHE A 563 -20.79 5.78 5.48
CA PHE A 563 -21.59 6.07 6.66
C PHE A 563 -22.98 6.55 6.28
N ASN A 564 -24.00 5.97 6.91
CA ASN A 564 -25.34 6.54 6.89
C ASN A 564 -25.42 7.74 7.85
N GLU A 565 -26.53 8.48 7.78
CA GLU A 565 -26.72 9.70 8.60
C GLU A 565 -26.58 9.42 10.10
N VAL A 566 -27.17 8.33 10.59
CA VAL A 566 -27.17 7.97 12.02
C VAL A 566 -25.75 7.63 12.51
N GLN A 567 -25.00 6.86 11.74
CA GLN A 567 -23.61 6.53 12.05
C GLN A 567 -22.73 7.78 12.07
N PHE A 568 -22.82 8.63 11.04
CA PHE A 568 -22.04 9.86 10.96
C PHE A 568 -22.36 10.81 12.14
N GLU A 569 -23.64 11.01 12.42
CA GLU A 569 -24.09 11.85 13.53
C GLU A 569 -23.67 11.28 14.88
N SER A 570 -23.64 9.96 15.04
CA SER A 570 -23.18 9.30 16.27
C SER A 570 -21.68 9.54 16.52
N TYR A 571 -20.83 9.46 15.49
CA TYR A 571 -19.41 9.84 15.62
C TYR A 571 -19.23 11.33 15.91
N ARG A 572 -19.97 12.20 15.22
CA ARG A 572 -19.94 13.66 15.43
C ARG A 572 -20.33 14.01 16.88
N ALA A 573 -21.44 13.45 17.36
CA ALA A 573 -21.95 13.65 18.72
C ALA A 573 -21.00 13.10 19.79
N LEU A 574 -20.37 11.94 19.56
CA LEU A 574 -19.36 11.40 20.46
C LEU A 574 -18.12 12.32 20.54
N GLY A 575 -17.63 12.81 19.41
CA GLY A 575 -16.51 13.76 19.37
C GLY A 575 -16.83 15.07 20.10
N GLU A 576 -18.03 15.61 19.89
CA GLU A 576 -18.52 16.80 20.60
C GLU A 576 -18.62 16.58 22.11
N TYR A 577 -19.11 15.41 22.53
CA TYR A 577 -19.15 15.02 23.94
C TYR A 577 -17.74 15.01 24.55
N ILE A 578 -16.80 14.29 23.93
CA ILE A 578 -15.43 14.12 24.47
C ILE A 578 -14.72 15.47 24.58
N ALA A 579 -14.83 16.30 23.54
CA ALA A 579 -14.24 17.64 23.55
C ALA A 579 -14.87 18.54 24.62
N THR A 580 -16.19 18.47 24.81
CA THR A 580 -16.90 19.25 25.85
C THR A 580 -16.51 18.80 27.25
N ALA A 581 -16.39 17.49 27.48
CA ALA A 581 -15.96 16.93 28.76
C ALA A 581 -14.51 17.32 29.10
N ALA A 582 -13.62 17.33 28.12
CA ALA A 582 -12.21 17.67 28.29
C ALA A 582 -11.94 19.19 28.32
N ARG A 583 -12.95 20.03 28.06
CA ARG A 583 -12.78 21.45 27.78
C ARG A 583 -12.01 22.21 28.86
N GLN A 584 -12.38 22.05 30.13
CA GLN A 584 -11.77 22.79 31.24
C GLN A 584 -10.27 22.48 31.37
N ASP A 585 -9.91 21.20 31.31
CA ASP A 585 -8.52 20.76 31.41
C ASP A 585 -7.71 21.21 30.18
N ILE A 586 -8.29 21.10 28.98
CA ILE A 586 -7.66 21.59 27.75
C ILE A 586 -7.40 23.11 27.85
N GLU A 587 -8.39 23.90 28.24
CA GLU A 587 -8.26 25.36 28.41
C GLU A 587 -7.18 25.72 29.45
N ALA A 588 -7.12 24.99 30.56
CA ALA A 588 -6.09 25.18 31.58
C ALA A 588 -4.69 24.89 31.05
N LYS A 589 -4.49 23.81 30.29
CA LYS A 589 -3.19 23.43 29.73
C LYS A 589 -2.76 24.35 28.60
N ILE A 590 -3.69 24.82 27.76
CA ILE A 590 -3.43 25.86 26.76
C ILE A 590 -2.95 27.14 27.45
N THR A 591 -3.66 27.58 28.50
CA THR A 591 -3.29 28.79 29.26
C THR A 591 -1.91 28.65 29.89
N LEU A 592 -1.62 27.49 30.49
CA LEU A 592 -0.30 27.17 31.03
C LEU A 592 0.79 27.23 29.95
N ALA A 593 0.54 26.64 28.77
CA ALA A 593 1.44 26.65 27.62
C ALA A 593 1.66 28.05 27.03
N LEU A 594 0.67 28.93 27.05
CA LEU A 594 0.83 30.32 26.61
C LEU A 594 1.65 31.15 27.62
N ASN A 595 1.53 30.86 28.92
CA ASN A 595 2.14 31.63 30.01
C ASN A 595 3.57 31.20 30.42
N GLY A 596 4.33 30.48 29.59
CA GLY A 596 5.69 30.03 29.98
C GLY A 596 5.77 28.77 30.87
N GLY A 597 4.70 28.34 31.54
CA GLY A 597 4.66 27.13 32.37
C GLY A 597 4.52 25.77 31.64
N VAL A 598 5.14 24.71 32.16
CA VAL A 598 4.95 23.32 31.69
C VAL A 598 4.96 22.39 32.91
N ALA A 599 4.18 22.66 33.95
CA ALA A 599 4.26 21.92 35.22
C ALA A 599 4.08 20.39 35.01
N PRO A 600 4.88 19.53 35.68
CA PRO A 600 4.88 18.10 35.43
C PRO A 600 3.63 17.45 36.02
N GLU A 601 2.97 16.60 35.24
CA GLU A 601 1.77 15.89 35.71
C GLU A 601 2.13 14.72 36.63
N ALA A 602 3.28 14.08 36.41
CA ALA A 602 3.78 12.98 37.23
C ALA A 602 4.06 13.35 38.70
N ALA A 603 4.15 14.63 39.04
CA ALA A 603 4.32 15.09 40.42
C ALA A 603 2.99 15.25 41.19
N ALA A 604 1.86 15.38 40.49
CA ALA A 604 0.56 15.60 41.12
C ALA A 604 -0.05 14.30 41.69
N SER A 605 0.28 13.13 41.16
CA SER A 605 -0.21 11.85 41.68
C SER A 605 0.51 11.38 42.94
N ALA A 606 1.69 11.91 43.26
CA ALA A 606 2.45 11.57 44.45
C ALA A 606 2.07 12.41 45.69
N ALA A 607 1.27 13.47 45.51
CA ALA A 607 0.82 14.35 46.60
C ALA A 607 -0.59 13.99 47.12
N GLY A 608 -1.18 12.89 46.63
CA GLY A 608 -2.55 12.46 46.92
C GLY A 608 -2.68 11.03 47.47
N THR A 609 -1.70 10.56 48.24
CA THR A 609 -1.80 9.35 49.07
C THR A 609 -1.65 9.69 50.54
#